data_AF-A0A4Q5QWY5-F1
#
_entry.id   AF-A0A4Q5QWY5-F1
#
_cell.length_a   1.000
_cell.length_b   1.000
_cell.length_c   1.000
_cell.angle_alpha   90.00
_cell.angle_beta   90.00
_cell.angle_gamma   90.00
#
_symmetry.space_group_name_H-M   'P 1'
#
loop_
_entity.id
_entity.type
_entity.pdbx_description
1 polymer ?
#
loop_
_entity_poly.entity_id
_entity_poly.type
_entity_poly.pdbx_seq_one_letter_code
_entity_poly.pdbx_strand_id
1 'polypeptide(L)'
;MKNNAPSALLAGLSLLLGAVPAAQAQVRLPRLVSDGMVLQRDAPMRIWGWAAPGEKLTVAFQGKTYPATTGTDGQWRVTLPAMKAGGPYELKIDASNHLVVKDILLGDVWFCAGQSNMELPMRRVRDKYPQEVATANNPRIRQFDVPMRYDFRGPKTDVSGGSWVAVTPATIQNFTAVGYFFAKEINAKYQVPVGLIKVAVGGSPAEAWLSADALKQFPKYEQQVAPYRDSAAVFGIRQREGAAVSDWYKHLHQADLGEAPGQVKWSSPSYDASGWATMNVPGYWANETPLGMVNGVLWFRKEVEVPAAMAGQAGRLELGTLVDADSTYINGQLVGTTAYQYPPRKYDFGR
;
A
#
# COMPACT_ATOMS: atom_id res chain seq x y z
N MET A 1 58.07 -57.96 25.36
CA MET A 1 57.32 -58.01 26.63
C MET A 1 55.99 -57.31 26.42
N LYS A 2 54.91 -58.08 26.30
CA LYS A 2 53.52 -57.62 26.18
C LYS A 2 52.87 -57.69 27.56
N ASN A 3 52.08 -56.68 27.93
CA ASN A 3 51.05 -56.61 28.99
C ASN A 3 50.62 -55.12 29.05
N ASN A 4 49.39 -54.67 29.26
CA ASN A 4 48.08 -55.27 29.48
C ASN A 4 46.99 -54.23 29.15
N ALA A 5 45.77 -54.71 28.91
CA ALA A 5 44.54 -53.94 28.70
C ALA A 5 44.02 -53.24 29.99
N PRO A 6 43.06 -52.30 29.89
CA PRO A 6 42.75 -51.29 30.91
C PRO A 6 41.60 -51.68 31.87
N SER A 7 41.49 -50.97 33.00
CA SER A 7 40.33 -51.01 33.91
C SER A 7 39.79 -49.61 34.18
N ALA A 8 38.49 -49.48 33.91
CA ALA A 8 37.44 -48.52 34.25
C ALA A 8 37.74 -47.28 35.12
N LEU A 9 37.18 -46.14 34.69
CA LEU A 9 36.57 -45.14 35.59
C LEU A 9 35.30 -44.56 34.92
N LEU A 10 34.12 -44.84 35.49
CA LEU A 10 32.87 -44.17 35.16
C LEU A 10 32.84 -42.80 35.86
N ALA A 11 32.75 -41.72 35.08
CA ALA A 11 32.42 -40.40 35.59
C ALA A 11 30.92 -40.12 35.34
N GLY A 12 30.14 -40.01 36.42
CA GLY A 12 28.74 -39.60 36.37
C GLY A 12 28.62 -38.11 36.06
N LEU A 13 27.91 -37.77 34.99
CA LEU A 13 27.60 -36.39 34.62
C LEU A 13 26.17 -36.08 35.09
N SER A 14 26.05 -35.35 36.20
CA SER A 14 24.76 -34.82 36.67
C SER A 14 24.29 -33.69 35.75
N LEU A 15 23.20 -33.91 35.00
CA LEU A 15 22.52 -32.85 34.26
C LEU A 15 21.80 -31.91 35.23
N LEU A 16 22.35 -30.71 35.40
CA LEU A 16 21.63 -29.54 35.91
C LEU A 16 20.62 -29.08 34.84
N LEU A 17 19.35 -29.47 34.99
CA LEU A 17 18.22 -28.86 34.29
C LEU A 17 18.05 -27.42 34.78
N GLY A 18 18.74 -26.48 34.14
CA GLY A 18 18.48 -25.06 34.32
C GLY A 18 17.07 -24.73 33.83
N ALA A 19 16.23 -24.22 34.73
CA ALA A 19 14.91 -23.70 34.38
C ALA A 19 15.10 -22.50 33.43
N VAL A 20 14.73 -22.69 32.16
CA VAL A 20 14.64 -21.60 31.20
C VAL A 20 13.52 -20.67 31.70
N PRO A 21 13.78 -19.37 31.95
CA PRO A 21 12.70 -18.46 32.32
C PRO A 21 11.69 -18.45 31.17
N ALA A 22 10.43 -18.78 31.49
CA ALA A 22 9.34 -18.62 30.55
C ALA A 22 9.30 -17.15 30.12
N ALA A 23 9.64 -16.88 28.86
CA ALA A 23 9.50 -15.55 28.30
C ALA A 23 8.04 -15.13 28.44
N GLN A 24 7.75 -14.22 29.36
CA GLN A 24 6.41 -13.63 29.47
C GLN A 24 6.19 -12.79 28.21
N ALA A 25 5.37 -13.32 27.29
CA ALA A 25 4.98 -12.60 26.10
C ALA A 25 4.13 -11.39 26.52
N GLN A 26 4.68 -10.19 26.36
CA GLN A 26 3.99 -8.94 26.65
C GLN A 26 2.72 -8.80 25.82
N VAL A 27 1.72 -8.07 26.35
CA VAL A 27 0.51 -7.76 25.59
C VAL A 27 0.88 -7.03 24.30
N ARG A 28 0.36 -7.52 23.18
CA ARG A 28 0.46 -6.94 21.83
C ARG A 28 -0.93 -6.73 21.25
N LEU A 29 -1.15 -5.58 20.63
CA LEU A 29 -2.37 -5.26 19.90
C LEU A 29 -2.23 -5.53 18.38
N PRO A 30 -3.33 -5.83 17.68
CA PRO A 30 -3.37 -5.81 16.22
C PRO A 30 -3.09 -4.39 15.72
N ARG A 31 -2.51 -4.26 14.52
CA ARG A 31 -2.14 -2.94 13.97
C ARG A 31 -3.32 -1.98 13.85
N LEU A 32 -4.52 -2.52 13.61
CA LEU A 32 -5.76 -1.75 13.50
C LEU A 32 -6.18 -1.10 14.83
N VAL A 33 -5.81 -1.69 15.97
CA VAL A 33 -6.04 -1.12 17.30
C VAL A 33 -4.80 -0.32 17.69
N SER A 34 -4.80 0.94 17.27
CA SER A 34 -3.68 1.87 17.43
C SER A 34 -4.18 3.31 17.59
N ASP A 35 -3.25 4.21 17.94
CA ASP A 35 -3.55 5.62 18.12
C ASP A 35 -4.28 6.19 16.90
N GLY A 36 -5.25 7.06 17.15
CA GLY A 36 -6.03 7.67 16.08
C GLY A 36 -7.16 6.79 15.53
N MET A 37 -7.38 5.58 16.06
CA MET A 37 -8.44 4.71 15.52
C MET A 37 -9.85 5.28 15.65
N VAL A 38 -10.73 4.84 14.75
CA VAL A 38 -12.17 5.09 14.84
C VAL A 38 -12.87 3.76 15.10
N LEU A 39 -13.67 3.69 16.17
CA LEU A 39 -14.50 2.54 16.50
C LEU A 39 -15.96 2.81 16.14
N GLN A 40 -16.67 1.74 15.76
CA GLN A 40 -18.08 1.82 15.38
C GLN A 40 -18.95 2.22 16.58
N ARG A 41 -19.65 3.36 16.46
CA ARG A 41 -20.66 3.80 17.42
C ARG A 41 -21.90 2.91 17.39
N ASP A 42 -22.73 3.02 18.43
CA ASP A 42 -24.05 2.41 18.53
C ASP A 42 -24.07 0.87 18.38
N ALA A 43 -22.90 0.22 18.52
CA ALA A 43 -22.73 -1.23 18.49
C ALA A 43 -21.70 -1.67 19.56
N PRO A 44 -21.82 -2.90 20.11
CA PRO A 44 -20.78 -3.46 20.96
C PRO A 44 -19.43 -3.52 20.21
N MET A 45 -18.37 -3.00 20.83
CA MET A 45 -17.05 -2.90 20.22
C MET A 45 -16.11 -3.94 20.81
N ARG A 46 -15.37 -4.63 19.95
CA ARG A 46 -14.38 -5.64 20.39
C ARG A 46 -13.00 -5.00 20.41
N ILE A 47 -12.31 -5.18 21.53
CA ILE A 47 -10.87 -4.91 21.64
C ILE A 47 -10.21 -6.26 21.92
N TRP A 48 -9.16 -6.58 21.18
CA TRP A 48 -8.48 -7.86 21.26
C TRP A 48 -6.99 -7.70 21.05
N GLY A 49 -6.25 -8.75 21.37
CA GLY A 49 -4.81 -8.79 21.18
C GLY A 49 -4.25 -10.16 21.51
N TRP A 50 -2.93 -10.19 21.67
CA TRP A 50 -2.17 -11.37 22.06
C TRP A 50 -1.39 -11.10 23.35
N ALA A 51 -1.19 -12.13 24.16
CA ALA A 51 -0.34 -12.09 25.35
C ALA A 51 0.06 -13.52 25.74
N ALA A 52 0.73 -13.70 26.89
CA ALA A 52 1.03 -15.04 27.39
C ALA A 52 -0.27 -15.80 27.76
N PRO A 53 -0.39 -17.11 27.46
CA PRO A 53 -1.55 -17.90 27.88
C PRO A 53 -1.80 -17.82 29.39
N GLY A 54 -3.07 -17.60 29.77
CA GLY A 54 -3.49 -17.47 31.18
C GLY A 54 -3.17 -16.11 31.82
N GLU A 55 -2.52 -15.19 31.10
CA GLU A 55 -2.24 -13.84 31.61
C GLU A 55 -3.54 -13.08 31.87
N LYS A 56 -3.63 -12.44 33.04
CA LYS A 56 -4.74 -11.56 33.41
C LYS A 56 -4.42 -10.14 32.99
N LEU A 57 -5.38 -9.46 32.39
CA LEU A 57 -5.26 -8.06 32.00
C LEU A 57 -6.55 -7.30 32.28
N THR A 58 -6.42 -5.99 32.37
CA THR A 58 -7.55 -5.07 32.51
C THR A 58 -7.51 -4.05 31.39
N VAL A 59 -8.62 -3.91 30.67
CA VAL A 59 -8.82 -2.81 29.72
C VAL A 59 -9.63 -1.73 30.41
N ALA A 60 -9.10 -0.51 30.48
CA ALA A 60 -9.83 0.66 30.98
C ALA A 60 -10.25 1.55 29.81
N PHE A 61 -11.54 1.86 29.72
CA PHE A 61 -12.09 2.74 28.71
C PHE A 61 -13.28 3.52 29.29
N GLN A 62 -13.29 4.84 29.10
CA GLN A 62 -14.39 5.71 29.54
C GLN A 62 -14.81 5.54 31.01
N GLY A 63 -13.81 5.45 31.91
CA GLY A 63 -14.03 5.33 33.35
C GLY A 63 -14.52 3.96 33.81
N LYS A 64 -14.58 2.97 32.91
CA LYS A 64 -14.94 1.58 33.22
C LYS A 64 -13.76 0.66 32.96
N THR A 65 -13.69 -0.40 33.75
CA THR A 65 -12.66 -1.45 33.65
C THR A 65 -13.27 -2.77 33.22
N TYR A 66 -12.60 -3.44 32.28
CA TYR A 66 -13.02 -4.68 31.66
C TYR A 66 -11.92 -5.72 31.86
N PRO A 67 -12.06 -6.66 32.81
CA PRO A 67 -11.07 -7.71 33.01
C PRO A 67 -11.12 -8.72 31.85
N ALA A 68 -9.97 -9.26 31.48
CA ALA A 68 -9.84 -10.36 30.55
C ALA A 68 -8.74 -11.33 31.01
N THR A 69 -8.84 -12.57 30.54
CA THR A 69 -7.78 -13.56 30.68
C THR A 69 -7.43 -14.08 29.30
N THR A 70 -6.15 -14.14 28.98
CA THR A 70 -5.66 -14.68 27.72
C THR A 70 -5.91 -16.18 27.64
N GLY A 71 -6.48 -16.63 26.53
CA GLY A 71 -6.74 -18.04 26.24
C GLY A 71 -5.46 -18.85 26.06
N THR A 72 -5.63 -20.18 25.95
CA THR A 72 -4.52 -21.10 25.68
C THR A 72 -3.88 -20.90 24.31
N ASP A 73 -4.61 -20.26 23.39
CA ASP A 73 -4.14 -19.85 22.06
C ASP A 73 -3.38 -18.52 22.05
N GLY A 74 -3.14 -17.93 23.23
CA GLY A 74 -2.45 -16.65 23.38
C GLY A 74 -3.28 -15.45 22.98
N GLN A 75 -4.59 -15.60 22.74
CA GLN A 75 -5.48 -14.49 22.38
C GLN A 75 -6.35 -14.05 23.57
N TRP A 76 -6.62 -12.75 23.64
CA TRP A 76 -7.57 -12.19 24.59
C TRP A 76 -8.53 -11.24 23.89
N ARG A 77 -9.70 -11.01 24.49
CA ARG A 77 -10.68 -10.05 24.00
C ARG A 77 -11.54 -9.50 25.14
N VAL A 78 -11.97 -8.26 24.97
CA VAL A 78 -13.04 -7.64 25.75
C VAL A 78 -14.09 -7.07 24.81
N THR A 79 -15.34 -7.07 25.26
CA THR A 79 -16.44 -6.40 24.55
C THR A 79 -16.82 -5.15 25.34
N LEU A 80 -16.58 -3.99 24.75
CA LEU A 80 -17.06 -2.71 25.24
C LEU A 80 -18.54 -2.54 24.86
N PRO A 81 -19.37 -1.95 25.71
CA PRO A 81 -20.78 -1.71 25.41
C PRO A 81 -20.94 -0.73 24.25
N ALA A 82 -22.11 -0.73 23.62
CA ALA A 82 -22.46 0.28 22.63
C ALA A 82 -22.42 1.69 23.24
N MET A 83 -21.81 2.64 22.54
CA MET A 83 -21.66 4.02 22.95
C MET A 83 -21.96 4.96 21.78
N LYS A 84 -22.42 6.18 22.09
CA LYS A 84 -22.70 7.21 21.10
C LYS A 84 -21.41 7.73 20.47
N ALA A 85 -21.55 8.42 19.33
CA ALA A 85 -20.42 9.10 18.69
C ALA A 85 -19.74 10.09 19.65
N GLY A 86 -18.42 10.23 19.56
CA GLY A 86 -17.67 11.14 20.43
C GLY A 86 -16.17 10.92 20.38
N GLY A 87 -15.48 11.41 21.40
CA GLY A 87 -14.02 11.40 21.52
C GLY A 87 -13.42 12.81 21.40
N PRO A 88 -12.08 12.92 21.46
CA PRO A 88 -11.12 11.83 21.58
C PRO A 88 -11.14 11.16 22.96
N TYR A 89 -10.97 9.84 22.97
CA TYR A 89 -10.86 9.02 24.18
C TYR A 89 -9.50 8.33 24.26
N GLU A 90 -9.22 7.77 25.43
CA GLU A 90 -8.04 6.98 25.71
C GLU A 90 -8.46 5.58 26.20
N LEU A 91 -7.78 4.55 25.69
CA LEU A 91 -7.90 3.17 26.13
C LEU A 91 -6.58 2.75 26.78
N LYS A 92 -6.65 2.24 28.01
CA LYS A 92 -5.48 1.73 28.73
C LYS A 92 -5.58 0.23 28.90
N ILE A 93 -4.46 -0.46 28.82
CA ILE A 93 -4.38 -1.89 29.06
C ILE A 93 -3.27 -2.13 30.07
N ASP A 94 -3.66 -2.72 31.20
CA ASP A 94 -2.77 -3.05 32.31
C ASP A 94 -2.64 -4.58 32.42
N ALA A 95 -1.41 -5.08 32.28
CA ALA A 95 -1.03 -6.49 32.38
C ALA A 95 0.44 -6.59 32.86
N SER A 96 1.23 -7.53 32.33
CA SER A 96 2.69 -7.53 32.51
C SER A 96 3.38 -6.26 31.96
N ASN A 97 2.73 -5.58 31.02
CA ASN A 97 3.08 -4.26 30.49
C ASN A 97 1.88 -3.30 30.55
N HIS A 98 2.16 -2.00 30.40
CA HIS A 98 1.16 -0.95 30.30
C HIS A 98 1.11 -0.40 28.88
N LEU A 99 -0.06 -0.46 28.24
CA LEU A 99 -0.30 0.12 26.92
C LEU A 99 -1.35 1.23 27.00
N VAL A 100 -1.14 2.29 26.22
CA VAL A 100 -2.10 3.38 26.08
C VAL A 100 -2.36 3.61 24.60
N VAL A 101 -3.61 3.49 24.19
CA VAL A 101 -4.08 3.85 22.85
C VAL A 101 -4.83 5.17 22.97
N LYS A 102 -4.34 6.19 22.27
CA LYS A 102 -4.78 7.58 22.38
C LYS A 102 -5.60 8.00 21.16
N ASP A 103 -6.30 9.12 21.35
CA ASP A 103 -7.02 9.79 20.28
C ASP A 103 -8.04 8.86 19.60
N ILE A 104 -8.85 8.15 20.38
CA ILE A 104 -9.86 7.23 19.85
C ILE A 104 -11.15 7.99 19.57
N LEU A 105 -11.69 7.88 18.37
CA LEU A 105 -13.02 8.41 18.05
C LEU A 105 -14.07 7.29 18.01
N LEU A 106 -15.28 7.58 18.48
CA LEU A 106 -16.46 6.75 18.23
C LEU A 106 -17.25 7.37 17.07
N GLY A 107 -17.47 6.62 16.01
CA GLY A 107 -18.04 7.12 14.76
C GLY A 107 -18.54 6.03 13.83
N ASP A 108 -18.74 6.38 12.56
CA ASP A 108 -19.13 5.43 11.51
C ASP A 108 -17.87 4.89 10.81
N VAL A 109 -17.71 3.57 10.78
CA VAL A 109 -16.53 2.92 10.18
C VAL A 109 -16.92 2.26 8.86
N TRP A 110 -16.22 2.62 7.78
CA TRP A 110 -16.48 2.15 6.43
C TRP A 110 -15.30 1.34 5.89
N PHE A 111 -15.62 0.20 5.29
CA PHE A 111 -14.65 -0.66 4.63
C PHE A 111 -14.59 -0.33 3.13
N CYS A 112 -13.50 0.31 2.71
CA CYS A 112 -13.30 0.80 1.35
C CYS A 112 -12.49 -0.21 0.54
N ALA A 113 -13.18 -1.17 -0.11
CA ALA A 113 -12.55 -2.26 -0.85
C ALA A 113 -12.75 -2.21 -2.36
N GLY A 114 -11.90 -2.93 -3.10
CA GLY A 114 -12.00 -3.11 -4.55
C GLY A 114 -10.71 -2.77 -5.30
N GLN A 115 -10.84 -2.21 -6.50
CA GLN A 115 -9.70 -1.98 -7.40
C GLN A 115 -9.29 -0.49 -7.53
N SER A 116 -8.67 -0.14 -8.66
CA SER A 116 -8.04 1.16 -8.95
C SER A 116 -8.91 2.38 -8.67
N ASN A 117 -10.23 2.31 -8.89
CA ASN A 117 -11.14 3.44 -8.61
C ASN A 117 -11.30 3.70 -7.10
N MET A 118 -11.31 2.65 -6.28
CA MET A 118 -11.31 2.79 -4.81
C MET A 118 -9.91 3.12 -4.29
N GLU A 119 -8.87 2.62 -4.95
CA GLU A 119 -7.47 2.93 -4.62
C GLU A 119 -7.09 4.39 -4.95
N LEU A 120 -7.72 4.99 -5.97
CA LEU A 120 -7.36 6.26 -6.57
C LEU A 120 -7.09 7.34 -5.51
N PRO A 121 -5.84 7.79 -5.34
CA PRO A 121 -5.50 8.71 -4.27
C PRO A 121 -5.82 10.16 -4.63
N MET A 122 -6.10 11.00 -3.63
CA MET A 122 -6.37 12.43 -3.81
C MET A 122 -5.28 13.17 -4.61
N ARG A 123 -4.00 12.79 -4.49
CA ARG A 123 -2.91 13.37 -5.29
C ARG A 123 -3.12 13.25 -6.81
N ARG A 124 -3.86 12.23 -7.27
CA ARG A 124 -4.17 12.04 -8.70
C ARG A 124 -5.33 12.89 -9.19
N VAL A 125 -6.11 13.49 -8.29
CA VAL A 125 -7.24 14.38 -8.62
C VAL A 125 -7.01 15.82 -8.15
N ARG A 126 -5.81 16.14 -7.64
CA ARG A 126 -5.48 17.45 -7.05
C ARG A 126 -5.74 18.61 -8.00
N ASP A 127 -5.47 18.47 -9.29
CA ASP A 127 -5.65 19.60 -10.22
C ASP A 127 -7.13 19.88 -10.53
N LYS A 128 -7.98 18.85 -10.39
CA LYS A 128 -9.44 19.03 -10.44
C LYS A 128 -9.99 19.61 -9.12
N TYR A 129 -9.33 19.33 -8.01
CA TYR A 129 -9.75 19.74 -6.66
C TYR A 129 -8.62 20.46 -5.90
N PRO A 130 -8.05 21.56 -6.42
CA PRO A 130 -6.85 22.17 -5.85
C PRO A 130 -7.13 22.77 -4.47
N GLN A 131 -8.29 23.39 -4.31
CA GLN A 131 -8.73 23.97 -3.03
C GLN A 131 -8.90 22.88 -1.98
N GLU A 132 -9.52 21.76 -2.32
CA GLU A 132 -9.73 20.65 -1.38
C GLU A 132 -8.39 20.13 -0.83
N VAL A 133 -7.41 19.89 -1.70
CA VAL A 133 -6.09 19.41 -1.27
C VAL A 133 -5.35 20.45 -0.43
N ALA A 134 -5.51 21.74 -0.74
CA ALA A 134 -4.84 22.82 -0.02
C ALA A 134 -5.44 23.08 1.37
N THR A 135 -6.75 22.95 1.54
CA THR A 135 -7.45 23.45 2.74
C THR A 135 -8.07 22.37 3.61
N ALA A 136 -8.16 21.12 3.17
CA ALA A 136 -8.83 20.07 3.93
C ALA A 136 -8.14 19.82 5.28
N ASN A 137 -8.82 20.18 6.36
CA ASN A 137 -8.37 19.96 7.72
C ASN A 137 -9.55 19.52 8.59
N ASN A 138 -9.77 18.20 8.67
CA ASN A 138 -10.85 17.63 9.44
C ASN A 138 -10.38 16.35 10.15
N PRO A 139 -9.83 16.46 11.36
CA PRO A 139 -9.27 15.31 12.07
C PRO A 139 -10.31 14.28 12.52
N ARG A 140 -11.61 14.56 12.33
CA ARG A 140 -12.72 13.61 12.58
C ARG A 140 -12.92 12.64 11.43
N ILE A 141 -12.24 12.83 10.29
CA ILE A 141 -12.16 11.87 9.19
C ILE A 141 -10.77 11.25 9.20
N ARG A 142 -10.71 9.92 9.27
CA ARG A 142 -9.45 9.18 9.38
C ARG A 142 -9.44 7.98 8.47
N GLN A 143 -8.26 7.64 7.96
CA GLN A 143 -8.06 6.46 7.12
C GLN A 143 -6.98 5.56 7.72
N PHE A 144 -7.24 4.26 7.77
CA PHE A 144 -6.24 3.21 7.90
C PHE A 144 -6.01 2.61 6.50
N ASP A 145 -4.82 2.80 5.95
CA ASP A 145 -4.45 2.21 4.66
C ASP A 145 -3.80 0.84 4.88
N VAL A 146 -4.48 -0.23 4.44
CA VAL A 146 -3.94 -1.59 4.58
C VAL A 146 -2.90 -1.82 3.49
N PRO A 147 -1.64 -2.19 3.84
CA PRO A 147 -0.62 -2.44 2.85
C PRO A 147 -1.02 -3.57 1.91
N MET A 148 -0.85 -3.34 0.61
CA MET A 148 -1.06 -4.35 -0.42
C MET A 148 -0.07 -5.51 -0.20
N ARG A 149 -0.59 -6.64 0.28
CA ARG A 149 0.13 -7.92 0.33
C ARG A 149 -0.80 -9.05 -0.07
N TYR A 150 -0.30 -9.88 -0.97
CA TYR A 150 -0.96 -11.08 -1.42
C TYR A 150 -0.35 -12.30 -0.73
N ASP A 151 -1.20 -13.08 -0.08
CA ASP A 151 -0.85 -14.33 0.58
C ASP A 151 -2.00 -15.32 0.40
N PHE A 152 -1.73 -16.39 -0.33
CA PHE A 152 -2.74 -17.37 -0.73
C PHE A 152 -2.82 -18.57 0.23
N ARG A 153 -2.02 -18.58 1.32
CA ARG A 153 -2.00 -19.67 2.31
C ARG A 153 -3.19 -19.63 3.27
N GLY A 154 -3.92 -18.51 3.28
CA GLY A 154 -5.13 -18.33 4.09
C GLY A 154 -5.16 -16.99 4.84
N PRO A 155 -6.25 -16.73 5.57
CA PRO A 155 -6.42 -15.50 6.33
C PRO A 155 -5.29 -15.27 7.33
N LYS A 156 -4.90 -14.01 7.50
CA LYS A 156 -3.96 -13.59 8.55
C LYS A 156 -4.72 -13.05 9.75
N THR A 157 -4.13 -13.21 10.92
CA THR A 157 -4.66 -12.71 12.18
C THR A 157 -4.35 -11.23 12.42
N ASP A 158 -3.48 -10.64 11.60
CA ASP A 158 -3.10 -9.22 11.65
C ASP A 158 -2.67 -8.73 10.25
N VAL A 159 -2.67 -7.41 10.05
CA VAL A 159 -2.14 -6.78 8.83
C VAL A 159 -0.65 -6.50 8.98
N SER A 160 0.08 -6.47 7.85
CA SER A 160 1.55 -6.33 7.86
C SER A 160 2.04 -4.91 8.22
N GLY A 161 1.16 -3.93 8.29
CA GLY A 161 1.47 -2.54 8.57
C GLY A 161 0.24 -1.64 8.43
N GLY A 162 0.47 -0.34 8.29
CA GLY A 162 -0.57 0.69 8.28
C GLY A 162 -0.70 1.40 9.63
N SER A 163 -1.35 2.55 9.59
CA SER A 163 -1.62 3.42 10.73
C SER A 163 -2.88 4.23 10.44
N TRP A 164 -3.60 4.64 11.48
CA TRP A 164 -4.65 5.64 11.33
C TRP A 164 -4.04 7.00 11.06
N VAL A 165 -4.53 7.65 10.00
CA VAL A 165 -4.10 8.97 9.59
C VAL A 165 -5.33 9.87 9.52
N ALA A 166 -5.26 11.03 10.14
CA ALA A 166 -6.31 12.05 10.09
C ALA A 166 -6.21 12.91 8.82
N VAL A 167 -7.32 13.48 8.35
CA VAL A 167 -7.32 14.42 7.23
C VAL A 167 -6.71 15.76 7.66
N THR A 168 -5.60 16.11 7.00
CA THR A 168 -4.93 17.42 7.08
C THR A 168 -4.44 17.80 5.66
N PRO A 169 -4.03 19.05 5.42
CA PRO A 169 -3.44 19.42 4.12
C PRO A 169 -2.21 18.59 3.76
N ALA A 170 -1.44 18.13 4.76
CA ALA A 170 -0.25 17.31 4.55
C ALA A 170 -0.57 15.84 4.21
N THR A 171 -1.67 15.31 4.74
CA THR A 171 -1.98 13.86 4.67
C THR A 171 -3.03 13.51 3.62
N ILE A 172 -3.91 14.46 3.25
CA ILE A 172 -5.05 14.21 2.36
C ILE A 172 -4.62 13.61 1.02
N GLN A 173 -3.45 13.97 0.51
CA GLN A 173 -2.94 13.50 -0.79
C GLN A 173 -2.88 11.96 -0.92
N ASN A 174 -2.82 11.23 0.20
CA ASN A 174 -2.76 9.76 0.23
C ASN A 174 -4.09 9.07 0.59
N PHE A 175 -5.16 9.85 0.82
CA PHE A 175 -6.49 9.28 1.02
C PHE A 175 -7.07 8.77 -0.31
N THR A 176 -7.89 7.73 -0.25
CA THR A 176 -8.76 7.37 -1.39
C THR A 176 -9.65 8.57 -1.72
N ALA A 177 -9.70 8.98 -2.98
CA ALA A 177 -10.50 10.12 -3.40
C ALA A 177 -11.99 9.83 -3.21
N VAL A 178 -12.46 8.66 -3.65
CA VAL A 178 -13.86 8.24 -3.49
C VAL A 178 -14.21 8.15 -2.00
N GLY A 179 -13.39 7.46 -1.20
CA GLY A 179 -13.66 7.33 0.24
C GLY A 179 -13.60 8.66 0.98
N TYR A 180 -12.68 9.56 0.61
CA TYR A 180 -12.56 10.88 1.21
C TYR A 180 -13.80 11.75 0.95
N PHE A 181 -14.23 11.89 -0.32
CA PHE A 181 -15.39 12.74 -0.63
C PHE A 181 -16.67 12.18 0.00
N PHE A 182 -16.84 10.86 -0.01
CA PHE A 182 -17.90 10.19 0.72
C PHE A 182 -17.87 10.51 2.23
N ALA A 183 -16.71 10.33 2.87
CA ALA A 183 -16.53 10.61 4.29
C ALA A 183 -16.79 12.08 4.64
N LYS A 184 -16.32 12.99 3.79
CA LYS A 184 -16.55 14.43 3.93
C LYS A 184 -18.05 14.75 3.95
N GLU A 185 -18.80 14.19 3.02
CA GLU A 185 -20.24 14.43 2.90
C GLU A 185 -21.02 13.88 4.11
N ILE A 186 -20.77 12.63 4.49
CA ILE A 186 -21.50 12.03 5.63
C ILE A 186 -21.07 12.65 6.97
N ASN A 187 -19.80 13.03 7.13
CA ASN A 187 -19.32 13.73 8.32
C ASN A 187 -19.98 15.11 8.44
N ALA A 188 -20.07 15.87 7.34
CA ALA A 188 -20.73 17.17 7.32
C ALA A 188 -22.24 17.06 7.59
N LYS A 189 -22.90 16.05 7.01
CA LYS A 189 -24.35 15.85 7.18
C LYS A 189 -24.73 15.41 8.59
N TYR A 190 -24.04 14.40 9.12
CA TYR A 190 -24.44 13.75 10.38
C TYR A 190 -23.64 14.22 11.59
N GLN A 191 -22.56 14.99 11.38
CA GLN A 191 -21.68 15.49 12.44
C GLN A 191 -21.08 14.34 13.29
N VAL A 192 -20.84 13.19 12.67
CA VAL A 192 -20.29 11.97 13.27
C VAL A 192 -18.88 11.70 12.72
N PRO A 193 -17.88 11.34 13.55
CA PRO A 193 -16.55 10.95 13.05
C PRO A 193 -16.63 9.80 12.05
N VAL A 194 -15.72 9.78 11.08
CA VAL A 194 -15.70 8.74 10.03
C VAL A 194 -14.34 8.07 9.99
N GLY A 195 -14.33 6.75 10.13
CA GLY A 195 -13.16 5.92 9.91
C GLY A 195 -13.25 5.20 8.57
N LEU A 196 -12.21 5.28 7.75
CA LEU A 196 -12.08 4.55 6.50
C LEU A 196 -11.02 3.47 6.66
N ILE A 197 -11.37 2.22 6.43
CA ILE A 197 -10.40 1.13 6.30
C ILE A 197 -10.24 0.87 4.81
N LYS A 198 -9.15 1.38 4.22
CA LYS A 198 -8.88 1.24 2.80
C LYS A 198 -8.17 -0.08 2.54
N VAL A 199 -8.80 -0.93 1.74
CA VAL A 199 -8.26 -2.21 1.28
C VAL A 199 -8.52 -2.32 -0.22
N ALA A 200 -7.74 -1.61 -1.05
CA ALA A 200 -7.98 -1.55 -2.48
C ALA A 200 -6.69 -1.81 -3.28
N VAL A 201 -6.79 -2.59 -4.35
CA VAL A 201 -5.66 -3.03 -5.19
C VAL A 201 -6.02 -2.89 -6.67
N GLY A 202 -5.39 -1.97 -7.38
CA GLY A 202 -5.55 -1.78 -8.82
C GLY A 202 -5.30 -3.07 -9.62
N GLY A 203 -6.18 -3.35 -10.59
CA GLY A 203 -6.07 -4.52 -11.46
C GLY A 203 -6.46 -5.85 -10.80
N SER A 204 -6.87 -5.88 -9.54
CA SER A 204 -7.38 -7.09 -8.90
C SER A 204 -8.73 -7.51 -9.51
N PRO A 205 -8.93 -8.78 -9.86
CA PRO A 205 -10.23 -9.26 -10.31
C PRO A 205 -11.16 -9.55 -9.11
N ALA A 206 -12.46 -9.72 -9.35
CA ALA A 206 -13.46 -9.87 -8.29
C ALA A 206 -13.23 -11.13 -7.42
N GLU A 207 -12.80 -12.23 -8.03
CA GLU A 207 -12.50 -13.49 -7.36
C GLU A 207 -11.38 -13.39 -6.31
N ALA A 208 -10.50 -12.38 -6.42
CA ALA A 208 -9.45 -12.12 -5.42
C ALA A 208 -10.02 -11.60 -4.08
N TRP A 209 -11.26 -11.13 -4.06
CA TRP A 209 -11.95 -10.58 -2.88
C TRP A 209 -12.93 -11.57 -2.25
N LEU A 210 -13.08 -12.75 -2.83
CA LEU A 210 -13.98 -13.80 -2.33
C LEU A 210 -13.23 -14.76 -1.39
N SER A 211 -13.96 -15.28 -0.40
CA SER A 211 -13.44 -16.37 0.42
C SER A 211 -13.28 -17.65 -0.40
N ALA A 212 -12.41 -18.55 0.05
CA ALA A 212 -12.24 -19.86 -0.59
C ALA A 212 -13.56 -20.65 -0.67
N ASP A 213 -14.44 -20.51 0.34
CA ASP A 213 -15.76 -21.16 0.33
C ASP A 213 -16.74 -20.49 -0.64
N ALA A 214 -16.72 -19.17 -0.77
CA ALA A 214 -17.54 -18.46 -1.75
C ALA A 214 -17.14 -18.82 -3.20
N LEU A 215 -15.84 -19.03 -3.44
CA LEU A 215 -15.32 -19.40 -4.78
C LEU A 215 -15.78 -20.77 -5.26
N LYS A 216 -16.14 -21.71 -4.37
CA LYS A 216 -16.68 -23.03 -4.75
C LYS A 216 -17.96 -22.94 -5.58
N GLN A 217 -18.68 -21.82 -5.50
CA GLN A 217 -19.87 -21.57 -6.30
C GLN A 217 -19.54 -21.17 -7.75
N PHE A 218 -18.26 -20.94 -8.06
CA PHE A 218 -17.79 -20.50 -9.38
C PHE A 218 -16.62 -21.40 -9.87
N PRO A 219 -16.91 -22.60 -10.40
CA PRO A 219 -15.90 -23.63 -10.69
C PRO A 219 -14.75 -23.16 -11.58
N LYS A 220 -15.03 -22.30 -12.57
CA LYS A 220 -14.00 -21.70 -13.44
C LYS A 220 -12.95 -20.93 -12.62
N TYR A 221 -13.40 -20.06 -11.72
CA TYR A 221 -12.50 -19.24 -10.91
C TYR A 221 -11.84 -20.06 -9.80
N GLU A 222 -12.54 -21.05 -9.23
CA GLU A 222 -11.93 -21.99 -8.28
C GLU A 222 -10.74 -22.74 -8.90
N GLN A 223 -10.89 -23.23 -10.13
CA GLN A 223 -9.80 -23.89 -10.87
C GLN A 223 -8.66 -22.93 -11.20
N GLN A 224 -8.98 -21.69 -11.59
CA GLN A 224 -7.99 -20.65 -11.90
C GLN A 224 -7.13 -20.29 -10.69
N VAL A 225 -7.69 -20.25 -9.48
CA VAL A 225 -6.94 -19.87 -8.28
C VAL A 225 -6.16 -21.02 -7.64
N ALA A 226 -6.51 -22.27 -7.97
CA ALA A 226 -5.94 -23.46 -7.32
C ALA A 226 -4.39 -23.49 -7.33
N PRO A 227 -3.69 -23.15 -8.44
CA PRO A 227 -2.22 -23.15 -8.47
C PRO A 227 -1.59 -22.16 -7.48
N TYR A 228 -2.27 -21.05 -7.15
CA TYR A 228 -1.72 -20.02 -6.27
C TYR A 228 -1.69 -20.43 -4.80
N ARG A 229 -2.37 -21.51 -4.41
CA ARG A 229 -2.30 -22.06 -3.04
C ARG A 229 -0.93 -22.64 -2.73
N ASP A 230 -0.19 -23.09 -3.74
CA ASP A 230 1.17 -23.57 -3.58
C ASP A 230 2.17 -22.41 -3.62
N SER A 231 2.85 -22.18 -2.49
CA SER A 231 3.85 -21.12 -2.37
C SER A 231 5.07 -21.34 -3.25
N ALA A 232 5.43 -22.60 -3.55
CA ALA A 232 6.52 -22.92 -4.47
C ALA A 232 6.14 -22.57 -5.91
N ALA A 233 4.91 -22.91 -6.34
CA ALA A 233 4.38 -22.51 -7.64
C ALA A 233 4.35 -20.97 -7.78
N VAL A 234 3.82 -20.25 -6.79
CA VAL A 234 3.81 -18.77 -6.77
C VAL A 234 5.23 -18.21 -6.87
N PHE A 235 6.19 -18.75 -6.11
CA PHE A 235 7.58 -18.32 -6.17
C PHE A 235 8.19 -18.54 -7.57
N GLY A 236 7.96 -19.72 -8.17
CA GLY A 236 8.43 -20.02 -9.52
C GLY A 236 7.81 -19.13 -10.60
N ILE A 237 6.52 -18.77 -10.49
CA ILE A 237 5.86 -17.80 -11.38
C ILE A 237 6.56 -16.45 -11.27
N ARG A 238 6.75 -15.93 -10.05
CA ARG A 238 7.41 -14.63 -9.84
C ARG A 238 8.83 -14.59 -10.39
N GLN A 239 9.60 -15.67 -10.23
CA GLN A 239 10.95 -15.73 -10.79
C GLN A 239 10.93 -15.71 -12.32
N ARG A 240 10.06 -16.50 -12.97
CA ARG A 240 9.95 -16.54 -14.42
C ARG A 240 9.46 -15.23 -15.01
N GLU A 241 8.40 -14.64 -14.45
CA GLU A 241 7.88 -13.35 -14.89
C GLU A 241 8.89 -12.23 -14.66
N GLY A 242 9.55 -12.21 -13.50
CA GLY A 242 10.62 -11.25 -13.21
C GLY A 242 11.80 -11.36 -14.19
N ALA A 243 12.24 -12.58 -14.51
CA ALA A 243 13.27 -12.81 -15.51
C ALA A 243 12.82 -12.35 -16.91
N ALA A 244 11.60 -12.71 -17.34
CA ALA A 244 11.06 -12.30 -18.63
C ALA A 244 10.95 -10.77 -18.77
N VAL A 245 10.49 -10.08 -17.73
CA VAL A 245 10.42 -8.61 -17.68
C VAL A 245 11.83 -8.01 -17.73
N SER A 246 12.76 -8.54 -16.94
CA SER A 246 14.16 -8.07 -16.94
C SER A 246 14.82 -8.25 -18.31
N ASP A 247 14.64 -9.41 -18.93
CA ASP A 247 15.17 -9.69 -20.26
C ASP A 247 14.52 -8.79 -21.31
N TRP A 248 13.19 -8.58 -21.26
CA TRP A 248 12.50 -7.64 -22.14
C TRP A 248 13.10 -6.23 -22.06
N TYR A 249 13.21 -5.65 -20.87
CA TYR A 249 13.74 -4.30 -20.70
C TYR A 249 15.24 -4.22 -21.07
N LYS A 250 16.01 -5.27 -20.81
CA LYS A 250 17.41 -5.34 -21.25
C LYS A 250 17.51 -5.26 -22.77
N HIS A 251 16.75 -6.07 -23.50
CA HIS A 251 16.75 -6.03 -24.97
C HIS A 251 16.20 -4.69 -25.48
N LEU A 252 15.15 -4.17 -24.86
CA LEU A 252 14.55 -2.87 -25.18
C LEU A 252 15.59 -1.74 -25.12
N HIS A 253 16.33 -1.64 -24.01
CA HIS A 253 17.35 -0.59 -23.83
C HIS A 253 18.56 -0.79 -24.73
N GLN A 254 18.94 -2.03 -25.04
CA GLN A 254 20.02 -2.32 -25.98
C GLN A 254 19.65 -1.96 -27.42
N ALA A 255 18.38 -2.12 -27.79
CA ALA A 255 17.85 -1.81 -29.10
C ALA A 255 17.41 -0.33 -29.26
N ASP A 256 17.47 0.46 -28.19
CA ASP A 256 17.10 1.88 -28.22
C ASP A 256 18.14 2.70 -29.00
N LEU A 257 17.82 2.95 -30.26
CA LEU A 257 18.64 3.78 -31.15
C LEU A 257 18.74 5.24 -30.67
N GLY A 258 17.90 5.72 -29.76
CA GLY A 258 18.05 7.05 -29.19
C GLY A 258 19.12 7.16 -28.11
N GLU A 259 19.52 6.03 -27.53
CA GLU A 259 20.51 5.93 -26.46
C GLU A 259 21.78 5.16 -26.88
N ALA A 260 21.89 4.72 -28.15
CA ALA A 260 23.00 3.87 -28.55
C ALA A 260 24.38 4.58 -28.40
N PRO A 261 25.44 3.86 -28.00
CA PRO A 261 26.76 4.47 -27.79
C PRO A 261 27.37 5.05 -29.06
N GLY A 262 28.11 6.16 -28.93
CA GLY A 262 28.91 6.73 -30.03
C GLY A 262 28.16 7.69 -30.96
N GLN A 263 26.89 7.99 -30.69
CA GLN A 263 26.09 8.98 -31.42
C GLN A 263 25.53 10.04 -30.47
N VAL A 264 25.07 11.14 -31.05
CA VAL A 264 24.32 12.17 -30.30
C VAL A 264 22.99 11.57 -29.85
N LYS A 265 22.73 11.59 -28.54
CA LYS A 265 21.45 11.12 -27.99
C LYS A 265 20.28 11.87 -28.63
N TRP A 266 19.19 11.18 -28.92
CA TRP A 266 18.02 11.79 -29.55
C TRP A 266 17.31 12.82 -28.64
N SER A 267 17.53 12.73 -27.32
CA SER A 267 17.12 13.75 -26.34
C SER A 267 17.91 15.06 -26.43
N SER A 268 19.10 15.06 -27.05
CA SER A 268 19.97 16.22 -27.14
C SER A 268 19.34 17.35 -27.97
N PRO A 269 19.52 18.63 -27.58
CA PRO A 269 19.17 19.77 -28.43
C PRO A 269 19.88 19.73 -29.79
N SER A 270 21.10 19.19 -29.84
CA SER A 270 21.93 19.15 -31.04
C SER A 270 21.62 18.00 -32.01
N TYR A 271 20.65 17.14 -31.70
CA TYR A 271 20.25 16.03 -32.57
C TYR A 271 19.35 16.55 -33.70
N ASP A 272 19.71 16.25 -34.95
CA ASP A 272 18.89 16.56 -36.13
C ASP A 272 17.80 15.50 -36.34
N ALA A 273 16.56 15.88 -36.05
CA ALA A 273 15.38 15.02 -36.20
C ALA A 273 14.58 15.31 -37.49
N SER A 274 15.13 16.07 -38.45
CA SER A 274 14.43 16.44 -39.69
C SER A 274 13.99 15.25 -40.54
N GLY A 275 14.66 14.09 -40.39
CA GLY A 275 14.31 12.84 -41.05
C GLY A 275 13.22 12.01 -40.36
N TRP A 276 12.68 12.44 -39.22
CA TRP A 276 11.64 11.69 -38.51
C TRP A 276 10.27 11.85 -39.19
N ALA A 277 9.47 10.78 -39.13
CA ALA A 277 8.06 10.87 -39.52
C ALA A 277 7.29 11.82 -38.58
N THR A 278 6.33 12.55 -39.13
CA THR A 278 5.48 13.48 -38.38
C THR A 278 4.11 12.87 -38.13
N MET A 279 3.49 13.21 -37.00
CA MET A 279 2.10 12.87 -36.71
C MET A 279 1.40 14.00 -35.94
N ASN A 280 0.07 13.97 -35.91
CA ASN A 280 -0.71 14.87 -35.08
C ASN A 280 -0.82 14.34 -33.64
N VAL A 281 -0.82 15.26 -32.68
CA VAL A 281 -1.04 14.94 -31.26
C VAL A 281 -2.24 15.77 -30.76
N PRO A 282 -3.29 15.13 -30.19
CA PRO A 282 -3.43 13.69 -29.92
C PRO A 282 -3.69 12.85 -31.19
N GLY A 283 -3.14 11.63 -31.23
CA GLY A 283 -3.23 10.70 -32.37
C GLY A 283 -2.53 9.38 -32.08
N TYR A 284 -2.49 8.46 -33.05
CA TYR A 284 -1.80 7.17 -32.95
C TYR A 284 -0.73 7.04 -34.03
N TRP A 285 0.54 6.89 -33.64
CA TRP A 285 1.67 6.77 -34.57
C TRP A 285 1.45 5.64 -35.59
N ALA A 286 0.85 4.54 -35.16
CA ALA A 286 0.63 3.35 -35.98
C ALA A 286 -0.31 3.60 -37.15
N ASN A 287 -1.16 4.62 -37.08
CA ASN A 287 -2.10 4.99 -38.14
C ASN A 287 -1.56 6.10 -39.06
N GLU A 288 -0.62 6.90 -38.55
CA GLU A 288 -0.13 8.12 -39.22
C GLU A 288 1.31 7.99 -39.74
N THR A 289 2.01 6.91 -39.40
CA THR A 289 3.41 6.69 -39.80
C THR A 289 3.62 5.32 -40.43
N PRO A 290 4.63 5.14 -41.31
CA PRO A 290 4.98 3.83 -41.87
C PRO A 290 5.44 2.80 -40.83
N LEU A 291 5.68 3.21 -39.58
CA LEU A 291 6.14 2.34 -38.50
C LEU A 291 5.08 1.27 -38.15
N GLY A 292 3.79 1.59 -38.26
CA GLY A 292 2.71 0.68 -37.91
C GLY A 292 2.65 0.32 -36.41
N MET A 293 1.94 -0.76 -36.09
CA MET A 293 1.83 -1.27 -34.72
C MET A 293 3.10 -2.03 -34.33
N VAL A 294 3.90 -1.41 -33.47
CA VAL A 294 5.13 -1.99 -32.91
C VAL A 294 5.17 -1.80 -31.40
N ASN A 295 5.82 -2.74 -30.73
CA ASN A 295 6.17 -2.63 -29.31
C ASN A 295 7.65 -2.27 -29.21
N GLY A 296 7.99 -1.23 -28.47
CA GLY A 296 9.38 -0.78 -28.33
C GLY A 296 9.49 0.59 -27.68
N VAL A 297 10.67 1.21 -27.81
CA VAL A 297 10.87 2.62 -27.47
C VAL A 297 10.53 3.45 -28.69
N LEU A 298 9.58 4.38 -28.53
CA LEU A 298 9.24 5.36 -29.55
C LEU A 298 9.63 6.74 -29.05
N TRP A 299 10.40 7.46 -29.86
CA TRP A 299 10.81 8.82 -29.56
C TRP A 299 9.89 9.82 -30.24
N PHE A 300 9.41 10.78 -29.44
CA PHE A 300 8.63 11.92 -29.90
C PHE A 300 9.42 13.19 -29.63
N ARG A 301 9.46 14.10 -30.60
CA ARG A 301 10.14 15.39 -30.46
C ARG A 301 9.22 16.51 -30.93
N LYS A 302 9.19 17.59 -30.16
CA LYS A 302 8.45 18.81 -30.47
C LYS A 302 9.28 20.00 -30.02
N GLU A 303 9.53 20.92 -30.93
CA GLU A 303 10.09 22.24 -30.60
C GLU A 303 8.94 23.19 -30.25
N VAL A 304 9.14 23.96 -29.18
CA VAL A 304 8.16 24.91 -28.68
C VAL A 304 8.86 26.25 -28.44
N GLU A 305 8.22 27.34 -28.86
CA GLU A 305 8.67 28.68 -28.54
C GLU A 305 8.16 29.07 -27.16
N VAL A 306 9.09 29.42 -26.26
CA VAL A 306 8.76 29.86 -24.90
C VAL A 306 8.85 31.39 -24.85
N PRO A 307 7.80 32.10 -24.41
CA PRO A 307 7.85 33.55 -24.28
C PRO A 307 8.99 34.01 -23.35
N ALA A 308 9.67 35.10 -23.72
CA ALA A 308 10.78 35.64 -22.93
C ALA A 308 10.41 35.93 -21.46
N ALA A 309 9.14 36.26 -21.18
CA ALA A 309 8.64 36.50 -19.83
C ALA A 309 8.64 35.24 -18.93
N MET A 310 8.70 34.03 -19.50
CA MET A 310 8.81 32.78 -18.74
C MET A 310 10.26 32.37 -18.48
N ALA A 311 11.24 33.07 -19.05
CA ALA A 311 12.64 32.73 -18.85
C ALA A 311 13.04 32.87 -17.36
N GLY A 312 13.75 31.87 -16.85
CA GLY A 312 14.20 31.82 -15.45
C GLY A 312 13.11 31.51 -14.42
N GLN A 313 11.87 31.26 -14.85
CA GLN A 313 10.79 30.84 -13.95
C GLN A 313 10.70 29.32 -13.86
N ALA A 314 10.21 28.82 -12.73
CA ALA A 314 9.86 27.40 -12.59
C ALA A 314 8.73 27.05 -13.57
N GLY A 315 8.84 25.89 -14.21
CA GLY A 315 7.89 25.42 -15.22
C GLY A 315 7.28 24.07 -14.87
N ARG A 316 6.14 23.77 -15.49
CA ARG A 316 5.52 22.44 -15.48
C ARG A 316 5.19 22.03 -16.90
N LEU A 317 5.59 20.82 -17.26
CA LEU A 317 5.13 20.14 -18.47
C LEU A 317 4.01 19.18 -18.10
N GLU A 318 2.82 19.45 -18.61
CA GLU A 318 1.67 18.55 -18.49
C GLU A 318 1.51 17.77 -19.79
N LEU A 319 1.85 16.49 -19.75
CA LEU A 319 1.54 15.59 -20.85
C LEU A 319 0.14 15.01 -20.64
N GLY A 320 -0.58 14.84 -21.74
CA GLY A 320 -1.85 14.13 -21.74
C GLY A 320 -1.69 12.65 -21.38
N THR A 321 -2.71 11.86 -21.67
CA THR A 321 -2.63 10.41 -21.48
C THR A 321 -1.83 9.78 -22.62
N LEU A 322 -0.70 9.16 -22.28
CA LEU A 322 0.06 8.32 -23.21
C LEU A 322 -0.25 6.86 -22.91
N VAL A 323 -0.27 6.02 -23.94
CA VAL A 323 -0.35 4.56 -23.76
C VAL A 323 0.97 4.08 -23.16
N ASP A 324 0.86 3.24 -22.13
CA ASP A 324 1.98 2.68 -21.39
C ASP A 324 2.89 3.71 -20.68
N ALA A 325 4.21 3.69 -20.87
CA ALA A 325 5.18 4.46 -20.09
C ALA A 325 5.83 5.60 -20.89
N ASP A 326 6.43 6.58 -20.20
CA ASP A 326 7.28 7.60 -20.81
C ASP A 326 8.50 7.95 -19.96
N SER A 327 9.55 8.41 -20.63
CA SER A 327 10.62 9.22 -20.05
C SER A 327 10.70 10.52 -20.84
N THR A 328 10.56 11.65 -20.14
CA THR A 328 10.39 12.96 -20.76
C THR A 328 11.60 13.84 -20.51
N TYR A 329 12.10 14.44 -21.60
CA TYR A 329 13.27 15.30 -21.58
C TYR A 329 12.91 16.71 -22.04
N ILE A 330 13.54 17.72 -21.42
CA ILE A 330 13.54 19.11 -21.88
C ILE A 330 14.99 19.49 -22.14
N ASN A 331 15.30 19.87 -23.38
CA ASN A 331 16.65 20.25 -23.80
C ASN A 331 17.74 19.24 -23.36
N GLY A 332 17.48 17.95 -23.50
CA GLY A 332 18.40 16.86 -23.10
C GLY A 332 18.39 16.50 -21.62
N GLN A 333 17.69 17.24 -20.76
CA GLN A 333 17.58 16.93 -19.33
C GLN A 333 16.32 16.13 -19.03
N LEU A 334 16.45 15.00 -18.34
CA LEU A 334 15.30 14.20 -17.89
C LEU A 334 14.51 14.98 -16.84
N VAL A 335 13.24 15.26 -17.12
CA VAL A 335 12.34 15.98 -16.19
C VAL A 335 11.36 15.06 -15.48
N GLY A 336 11.17 13.83 -15.98
CA GLY A 336 10.38 12.82 -15.28
C GLY A 336 10.11 11.56 -16.09
N THR A 337 9.56 10.57 -15.38
CA THR A 337 9.20 9.26 -15.92
C THR A 337 7.87 8.83 -15.30
N THR A 338 6.98 8.27 -16.11
CA THR A 338 5.75 7.60 -15.65
C THR A 338 5.71 6.19 -16.22
N ALA A 339 5.51 5.19 -15.36
CA ALA A 339 5.73 3.78 -15.71
C ALA A 339 4.55 3.07 -16.38
N TYR A 340 3.38 3.70 -16.50
CA TYR A 340 2.20 3.12 -17.15
C TYR A 340 1.15 4.18 -17.50
N GLN A 341 0.08 3.79 -18.18
CA GLN A 341 -0.85 4.71 -18.86
C GLN A 341 -1.56 5.71 -17.93
N TYR A 342 -1.97 5.29 -16.74
CA TYR A 342 -3.00 6.00 -15.95
C TYR A 342 -2.54 7.12 -15.00
N PRO A 343 -1.30 7.16 -14.45
CA PRO A 343 -0.88 8.28 -13.62
C PRO A 343 -0.83 9.58 -14.45
N PRO A 344 -1.21 10.72 -13.87
CA PRO A 344 -1.02 12.02 -14.51
C PRO A 344 0.47 12.28 -14.77
N ARG A 345 0.79 12.74 -15.99
CA ARG A 345 2.16 13.06 -16.41
C ARG A 345 2.41 14.56 -16.25
N LYS A 346 2.90 14.92 -15.07
CA LYS A 346 3.10 16.32 -14.68
C LYS A 346 4.50 16.46 -14.12
N TYR A 347 5.37 17.06 -14.91
CA TYR A 347 6.79 17.16 -14.62
C TYR A 347 7.15 18.62 -14.36
N ASP A 348 7.48 18.91 -13.11
CA ASP A 348 7.99 20.23 -12.70
C ASP A 348 9.48 20.32 -12.99
N PHE A 349 9.95 21.45 -13.51
CA PHE A 349 11.35 21.71 -13.84
C PHE A 349 11.73 23.17 -13.52
N GLY A 350 13.04 23.47 -13.51
CA GLY A 350 13.54 24.81 -13.15
C GLY A 350 13.39 25.15 -11.66
N ARG A 351 13.55 24.14 -10.79
CA ARG A 351 13.53 24.28 -9.33
C ARG A 351 14.89 24.58 -8.75
#